data_AF-A0A3M6K5J6-F1
#
_entry.id   AF-A0A3M6K5J6-F1
#
_cell.length_a   1.000
_cell.length_b   1.000
_cell.length_c   1.000
_cell.angle_alpha   90.00
_cell.angle_beta   90.00
_cell.angle_gamma   90.00
#
_symmetry.space_group_name_H-M   'P 1'
#
loop_
_entity.id
_entity.type
_entity.pdbx_description
1 polymer ?
#
loop_
_entity_poly.entity_id
_entity_poly.type
_entity_poly.pdbx_seq_one_letter_code
_entity_poly.pdbx_strand_id
1 'polypeptide(L)' 'QTGPTTIKFENIRNTGQDTEFGIMVAPEFGTVAILILVVSLIAIISLTRKQNIFTFN' A
#
# COMPACT_ATOMS: atom_id res chain seq x y z
N GLN A 1 12.95 8.93 -11.18
CA GLN A 1 11.88 8.84 -12.20
C GLN A 1 10.62 8.41 -11.48
N THR A 2 9.73 9.35 -11.20
CA THR A 2 8.45 9.08 -10.52
C THR A 2 7.36 9.53 -11.48
N GLY A 3 6.70 8.56 -12.11
CA GLY A 3 5.71 8.74 -13.17
C GLY A 3 5.41 7.38 -13.82
N PRO A 4 4.22 7.18 -14.41
CA PRO A 4 3.89 5.91 -15.04
C PRO A 4 4.89 5.62 -16.17
N THR A 5 5.35 4.37 -16.27
CA THR A 5 6.17 3.95 -17.41
C THR A 5 5.23 3.72 -18.58
N THR A 6 5.30 4.60 -19.57
CA THR A 6 4.50 4.49 -20.81
C THR A 6 5.26 3.69 -21.85
N ILE A 7 4.60 2.66 -22.39
CA ILE A 7 5.06 1.87 -23.55
C ILE A 7 4.11 2.18 -24.70
N LYS A 8 4.61 2.82 -25.75
CA LYS A 8 3.82 3.19 -26.93
C LYS A 8 4.29 2.42 -28.16
N PHE A 9 3.32 1.86 -28.89
CA PHE A 9 3.52 1.25 -30.19
C PHE A 9 2.87 2.15 -31.24
N GLU A 10 3.64 2.56 -32.25
CA GLU A 10 3.18 3.47 -33.31
C GLU A 10 3.18 2.77 -34.67
N ASN A 11 2.27 3.20 -35.54
CA ASN A 11 2.18 2.76 -36.93
C ASN A 11 2.15 1.23 -37.10
N ILE A 12 1.31 0.56 -36.32
CA ILE A 12 1.18 -0.89 -36.35
C ILE A 12 0.75 -1.31 -37.76
N ARG A 13 1.59 -2.13 -38.43
CA ARG A 13 1.34 -2.67 -39.79
C ARG A 13 1.12 -1.60 -40.87
N ASN A 14 1.71 -0.40 -40.74
CA ASN A 14 1.51 0.70 -41.69
C ASN A 14 0.04 1.15 -41.85
N THR A 15 -0.79 0.89 -40.84
CA THR A 15 -2.22 1.25 -40.83
C THR A 15 -2.50 2.59 -40.15
N GLY A 16 -1.46 3.27 -39.65
CA GLY A 16 -1.61 4.49 -38.86
C GLY A 16 -2.25 4.27 -37.48
N GLN A 17 -2.27 3.02 -37.00
CA GLN A 17 -2.79 2.68 -35.67
C GLN A 17 -1.69 2.79 -34.61
N ASP A 18 -2.02 3.44 -33.49
CA ASP A 18 -1.15 3.62 -32.34
C ASP A 18 -1.81 3.01 -31.09
N THR A 19 -1.02 2.31 -30.27
CA THR A 19 -1.46 1.71 -29.00
C THR A 19 -0.54 2.14 -27.87
N GLU A 20 -1.11 2.58 -26.74
CA GLU A 20 -0.37 3.06 -25.59
C GLU A 20 -0.72 2.26 -24.32
N PHE A 21 0.30 1.82 -23.58
CA PHE A 21 0.17 1.14 -22.30
C PHE A 21 0.87 1.97 -21.21
N GLY A 22 0.16 2.27 -20.13
CA GLY A 22 0.74 2.90 -18.94
C GLY A 22 0.92 1.87 -17.82
N ILE A 23 2.14 1.78 -17.28
CA ILE A 23 2.43 1.00 -16.08
C ILE A 23 2.53 1.98 -14.90
N MET A 24 1.61 1.87 -13.94
CA MET A 24 1.62 2.70 -12.72
C MET A 24 1.89 1.83 -11.49
N VAL A 25 2.76 2.32 -10.59
CA VAL A 25 2.94 1.73 -9.26
C VAL A 25 1.83 2.27 -8.36
N ALA A 26 1.00 1.40 -7.80
CA ALA A 26 -0.05 1.77 -6.85
C ALA A 26 0.58 2.02 -5.47
N PRO A 27 0.35 3.18 -4.83
CA PRO A 27 0.94 3.44 -3.52
C PRO A 27 0.34 2.53 -2.42
N GLU A 28 1.16 1.73 -1.74
CA GLU A 28 0.71 0.79 -0.70
C GLU A 28 0.56 1.42 0.70
N PHE A 29 0.41 2.74 0.80
CA PHE A 29 0.34 3.46 2.08
C PHE A 29 -0.79 2.96 3.00
N GLY A 30 -1.90 2.48 2.42
CA GLY A 30 -3.00 1.90 3.18
C GLY A 30 -2.59 0.65 3.96
N THR A 31 -1.79 -0.24 3.36
CA THR A 31 -1.31 -1.46 4.02
C THR A 31 -0.40 -1.13 5.20
N VAL A 32 0.48 -0.14 5.04
CA VAL A 32 1.38 0.32 6.11
C VAL A 32 0.58 0.94 7.26
N ALA A 33 -0.41 1.78 6.96
CA ALA A 33 -1.27 2.40 7.98
C ALA A 33 -2.06 1.36 8.79
N ILE A 34 -2.63 0.35 8.12
CA ILE A 34 -3.35 -0.75 8.79
C ILE A 34 -2.41 -1.56 9.68
N LEU A 35 -1.19 -1.85 9.23
CA LEU A 35 -0.20 -2.58 10.02
C LEU A 35 0.14 -1.83 11.31
N ILE A 36 0.40 -0.52 11.22
CA ILE A 36 0.69 0.33 12.38
C ILE A 36 -0.49 0.34 13.36
N LEU A 37 -1.72 0.45 12.85
CA LEU A 37 -2.93 0.41 13.67
C LEU A 37 -3.08 -0.91 14.43
N VAL A 38 -2.90 -2.04 13.75
CA VAL A 38 -2.99 -3.37 14.38
C VAL A 38 -1.94 -3.54 15.47
N VAL A 39 -0.69 -3.17 15.20
CA VAL A 39 0.39 -3.24 16.21
C VAL A 39 0.09 -2.37 17.41
N SER A 40 -0.42 -1.16 17.18
CA SER A 40 -0.78 -0.22 18.25
C SER A 40 -1.93 -0.74 19.12
N LEU A 41 -2.97 -1.33 18.50
CA LEU A 41 -4.08 -1.95 19.22
C LEU A 41 -3.62 -3.12 20.08
N ILE A 42 -2.78 -4.01 19.54
CA ILE A 42 -2.22 -5.13 20.29
C ILE A 42 -1.40 -4.63 21.49
N ALA A 43 -0.59 -3.59 21.29
CA ALA A 43 0.23 -3.01 22.34
C ALA A 43 -0.62 -2.41 23.48
N ILE A 44 -1.63 -1.61 23.14
CA ILE A 44 -2.53 -1.00 24.14
C ILE A 44 -3.28 -2.08 24.91
N ILE A 45 -3.89 -3.05 24.23
CA ILE A 45 -4.63 -4.14 24.88
C ILE A 45 -3.72 -4.93 25.82
N SER A 46 -2.48 -5.23 25.40
CA SER A 46 -1.51 -5.96 26.21
C SER A 46 -1.08 -5.18 27.45
N LEU A 47 -0.86 -3.87 27.31
CA LEU A 47 -0.48 -2.99 28.42
C LEU A 47 -1.61 -2.85 29.44
N THR A 48 -2.83 -2.58 28.98
CA THR A 48 -4.02 -2.46 29.84
C THR A 48 -4.27 -3.76 30.61
N ARG A 49 -4.10 -4.92 29.98
CA ARG A 49 -4.23 -6.23 30.65
C ARG A 49 -3.20 -6.44 31.75
N LYS A 50 -1.94 -6.04 31.53
CA LYS A 50 -0.87 -6.16 32.53
C LYS A 50 -1.13 -5.29 33.76
N GLN A 51 -1.65 -4.07 33.57
CA GLN A 51 -1.97 -3.17 34.70
C GLN A 51 -3.14 -3.69 35.55
N ASN A 52 -4.15 -4.30 34.94
CA ASN A 52 -5.28 -4.90 35.66
C ASN A 52 -4.84 -6.07 36.56
N ILE A 53 -3.94 -6.95 36.08
CA ILE A 53 -3.40 -8.08 36.88
C ILE A 53 -2.56 -7.60 38.07
N PHE A 54 -1.80 -6.51 37.92
CA PHE A 54 -0.96 -5.96 39.00
C PHE A 54 -1.76 -5.21 40.09
N THR A 55 -3.05 -4.96 39.86
CA THR A 55 -3.95 -4.24 40.76
C THR A 55 -4.90 -5.19 41.53
N PHE A 56 -4.76 -6.51 41.36
CA PHE A 56 -5.40 -7.49 42.24
C PHE A 56 -4.43 -7.84 43.38
N ASN A 57 -4.46 -7.01 44.42
CA ASN A 57 -3.95 -7.32 45.75
C ASN A 57 -5.15 -7.36 46.70
#